data_AF-A0A9P6XPP2-F1
#
_entry.id   AF-A0A9P6XPP2-F1
#
_cell.length_a   1.000
_cell.length_b   1.000
_cell.length_c   1.000
_cell.angle_alpha   90.00
_cell.angle_beta   90.00
_cell.angle_gamma   90.00
#
_symmetry.space_group_name_H-M   'P 1'
#
loop_
_entity.id
_entity.type
_entity.pdbx_description
1 polymer ?
#
loop_
_entity_poly.entity_id
_entity_poly.type
_entity_poly.pdbx_seq_one_letter_code
_entity_poly.pdbx_strand_id
1 'polypeptide(L)'
;MPLRAVDVQVGKLMLIGGVFEQTRLQLQPGAQALDVRLAGPSLAGRLSVPNAEGGTISGQLDRVHWQSLPAAPGASAAPARVQAGANDMDPAKLPPRCCARARWPMA
;
A
#
# COMPACT_ATOMS: atom_id res chain seq x y z
N MET A 1 -18.16 -30.08 -3.84
CA MET A 1 -16.93 -29.90 -3.02
C MET A 1 -16.58 -28.42 -3.00
N PRO A 2 -16.81 -27.66 -1.91
CA PRO A 2 -16.44 -26.25 -1.86
C PRO A 2 -14.91 -26.08 -1.68
N LEU A 3 -14.33 -25.10 -2.37
CA LEU A 3 -12.92 -24.71 -2.22
C LEU A 3 -12.68 -24.20 -0.80
N ARG A 4 -11.79 -24.86 -0.05
CA ARG A 4 -11.63 -24.58 1.39
C ARG A 4 -10.65 -23.45 1.70
N ALA A 5 -9.55 -23.37 0.95
CA ALA A 5 -8.56 -22.30 1.03
C ALA A 5 -7.66 -22.34 -0.20
N VAL A 6 -7.19 -21.19 -0.65
CA VAL A 6 -6.20 -21.05 -1.72
C VAL A 6 -4.96 -20.41 -1.10
N ASP A 7 -3.84 -21.12 -1.08
CA ASP A 7 -2.54 -20.55 -0.69
C ASP A 7 -1.76 -20.23 -1.96
N VAL A 8 -1.43 -18.96 -2.15
CA VAL A 8 -0.71 -18.44 -3.31
C VAL A 8 0.56 -17.78 -2.81
N GLN A 9 1.71 -18.28 -3.26
CA GLN A 9 2.97 -17.59 -3.06
C GLN A 9 3.16 -16.60 -4.22
N VAL A 10 3.09 -15.31 -3.93
CA VAL A 10 3.28 -14.26 -4.92
C VAL A 10 4.73 -13.80 -4.85
N GLY A 11 5.43 -13.91 -5.97
CA GLY A 11 6.80 -13.41 -6.12
C GLY A 11 6.86 -11.90 -5.90
N LYS A 12 5.94 -11.16 -6.54
CA LYS A 12 5.84 -9.70 -6.46
C LYS A 12 4.38 -9.25 -6.42
N LEU A 13 3.97 -8.63 -5.32
CA LEU A 13 2.64 -8.07 -5.12
C LEU A 13 2.71 -6.54 -5.24
N MET A 14 1.92 -5.96 -6.14
CA MET A 14 1.81 -4.51 -6.30
C MET A 14 0.50 -4.04 -5.68
N LEU A 15 0.58 -3.17 -4.68
CA LEU A 15 -0.58 -2.65 -3.94
C LEU A 15 -0.45 -1.14 -3.80
N ILE A 16 -1.38 -0.39 -4.41
CA ILE A 16 -1.50 1.08 -4.27
C ILE A 16 -0.17 1.80 -4.57
N GLY A 17 0.63 1.28 -5.51
CA GLY A 17 1.94 1.83 -5.87
C GLY A 17 3.12 1.34 -5.00
N GLY A 18 2.86 0.52 -3.98
CA GLY A 18 3.88 -0.21 -3.22
C GLY A 18 4.18 -1.58 -3.82
N VAL A 19 5.42 -2.04 -3.66
CA VAL A 19 5.89 -3.39 -4.02
C VAL A 19 6.12 -4.20 -2.76
N PHE A 20 5.59 -5.42 -2.75
CA PHE A 20 5.78 -6.41 -1.70
C PHE A 20 6.26 -7.72 -2.34
N GLU A 21 7.55 -7.98 -2.24
CA GLU A 21 8.14 -9.22 -2.73
C GLU A 21 7.87 -10.38 -1.76
N GLN A 22 7.84 -11.61 -2.29
CA GLN A 22 7.73 -12.86 -1.53
C GLN A 22 6.59 -12.87 -0.49
N THR A 23 5.39 -12.49 -0.92
CA THR A 23 4.21 -12.47 -0.05
C THR A 23 3.40 -13.75 -0.23
N ARG A 24 3.12 -14.45 0.85
CA ARG A 24 2.16 -15.56 0.86
C ARG A 24 0.77 -15.01 1.10
N LEU A 25 -0.15 -15.33 0.21
CA LEU A 25 -1.56 -14.98 0.31
C LEU A 25 -2.36 -16.23 0.57
N GLN A 26 -3.13 -16.24 1.66
CA GLN A 26 -4.11 -17.28 1.93
C GLN A 26 -5.50 -16.68 1.74
N LEU A 27 -6.19 -17.15 0.72
CA LEU A 27 -7.53 -16.73 0.40
C LEU A 27 -8.51 -17.78 0.91
N GLN A 28 -9.48 -17.34 1.72
CA GLN A 28 -10.53 -18.16 2.29
C GLN A 28 -11.87 -17.60 1.79
N PRO A 29 -12.47 -18.21 0.75
CA PRO A 29 -13.76 -17.76 0.22
C PRO A 29 -14.86 -17.98 1.26
N GLY A 30 -15.47 -16.88 1.72
CA GLY A 30 -16.68 -16.88 2.53
C GLY A 30 -17.93 -16.57 1.70
N ALA A 31 -19.10 -16.69 2.31
CA ALA A 31 -20.37 -16.46 1.61
C ALA A 31 -20.62 -14.98 1.24
N GLN A 32 -20.06 -14.04 2.01
CA GLN A 32 -20.29 -12.59 1.85
C GLN A 32 -18.99 -11.83 1.51
N ALA A 33 -17.86 -12.35 1.96
CA ALA A 33 -16.56 -11.75 1.76
C ALA A 33 -15.48 -12.83 1.58
N LEU A 34 -14.41 -12.45 0.91
CA LEU A 34 -13.18 -13.21 0.75
C LEU A 34 -12.19 -12.74 1.81
N ASP A 35 -11.87 -13.62 2.75
CA ASP A 35 -10.82 -13.37 3.73
C ASP A 35 -9.46 -13.63 3.10
N VAL A 36 -8.59 -12.62 3.11
CA VAL A 36 -7.23 -12.68 2.57
C VAL A 36 -6.25 -12.48 3.72
N ARG A 37 -5.44 -13.48 4.02
CA ARG A 37 -4.33 -13.36 4.96
C ARG A 37 -3.04 -13.14 4.19
N LEU A 38 -2.30 -12.12 4.59
CA LEU A 38 -1.02 -11.74 4.03
C LEU A 38 0.05 -12.15 5.03
N ALA A 39 1.03 -12.93 4.58
CA ALA A 39 2.18 -13.32 5.37
C ALA A 39 3.45 -13.15 4.54
N GLY A 40 4.29 -12.20 4.96
CA GLY A 40 5.56 -11.92 4.32
C GLY A 40 6.45 -11.05 5.21
N PRO A 41 7.72 -10.88 4.84
CA PRO A 41 8.67 -10.06 5.60
C PRO A 41 8.26 -8.58 5.61
N SER A 42 7.79 -8.08 4.47
CA SER A 42 7.42 -6.68 4.26
C SER A 42 5.94 -6.37 4.54
N LEU A 43 5.06 -7.36 4.44
CA LEU A 43 3.61 -7.17 4.59
C LEU A 43 3.01 -8.35 5.35
N ALA A 44 2.34 -8.05 6.46
CA ALA A 44 1.61 -9.05 7.23
C ALA A 44 0.29 -8.49 7.74
N GLY A 45 -0.75 -9.31 7.69
CA GLY A 45 -2.07 -8.94 8.21
C GLY A 45 -3.22 -9.67 7.52
N ARG A 46 -4.41 -9.08 7.62
CA ARG A 46 -5.65 -9.65 7.09
C ARG A 46 -6.50 -8.57 6.41
N LEU A 47 -7.03 -8.92 5.25
CA LEU A 47 -7.96 -8.10 4.49
C LEU A 47 -9.25 -8.90 4.26
N SER A 48 -10.37 -8.21 4.26
CA SER A 48 -11.68 -8.72 3.90
C SER A 48 -12.12 -7.99 2.63
N VAL A 49 -12.31 -8.76 1.56
CA VAL A 49 -12.77 -8.26 0.28
C VAL A 49 -14.23 -8.67 0.13
N PRO A 50 -15.20 -7.73 0.19
CA PRO A 50 -16.59 -8.07 -0.05
C PRO A 50 -16.77 -8.70 -1.44
N ASN A 51 -17.62 -9.71 -1.55
CA ASN A 51 -17.92 -10.34 -2.85
C ASN A 51 -18.83 -9.45 -3.73
N ALA A 52 -19.42 -8.41 -3.15
CA ALA A 52 -20.19 -7.40 -3.87
C ALA A 52 -19.26 -6.53 -4.73
N GLU A 53 -19.65 -6.31 -5.97
CA GLU A 53 -18.93 -5.45 -6.91
C GLU A 53 -18.85 -4.00 -6.36
N GLY A 54 -17.65 -3.42 -6.36
CA GLY A 54 -17.42 -2.10 -5.77
C GLY A 54 -17.46 -2.06 -4.23
N GLY A 55 -17.53 -3.22 -3.57
CA GLY A 55 -17.45 -3.33 -2.12
C GLY A 55 -16.13 -2.77 -1.57
N THR A 56 -16.20 -2.07 -0.43
CA THR A 56 -15.00 -1.51 0.21
C THR A 56 -14.14 -2.62 0.80
N ILE A 57 -12.90 -2.73 0.33
CA ILE A 57 -11.90 -3.61 0.92
C ILE A 57 -11.51 -3.02 2.27
N SER A 58 -11.69 -3.79 3.34
CA SER A 58 -11.35 -3.38 4.69
C SER A 58 -10.45 -4.42 5.34
N GLY A 59 -9.69 -4.04 6.35
CA GLY A 59 -8.80 -4.99 7.01
C GLY A 59 -7.89 -4.36 8.03
N GLN A 60 -7.06 -5.20 8.63
CA GLN A 60 -6.08 -4.83 9.63
C GLN A 60 -4.73 -5.38 9.20
N LEU A 61 -3.74 -4.49 9.14
CA LEU A 61 -2.37 -4.85 8.80
C LEU A 61 -1.51 -4.71 10.05
N ASP A 62 -0.92 -5.81 10.49
CA ASP A 62 0.00 -5.84 11.62
C ASP A 62 1.34 -5.18 11.27
N ARG A 63 1.74 -5.30 10.00
CA ARG A 63 3.02 -4.78 9.50
C ARG A 63 2.90 -4.35 8.05
N VAL A 64 3.42 -3.16 7.76
CA VAL A 64 3.52 -2.62 6.40
C VAL A 64 4.86 -1.91 6.22
N HIS A 65 5.79 -2.56 5.53
CA HIS A 65 7.02 -1.94 5.02
C HIS A 65 6.81 -1.51 3.58
N TRP A 66 6.48 -0.24 3.39
CA TRP A 66 6.18 0.31 2.09
C TRP A 66 7.44 0.49 1.25
N GLN A 67 7.49 -0.14 0.08
CA GLN A 67 8.56 0.07 -0.90
C GLN A 67 7.94 0.66 -2.17
N SER A 68 8.25 1.91 -2.47
CA SER A 68 7.73 2.56 -3.68
C SER A 68 8.23 1.84 -4.93
N LEU A 69 7.35 1.69 -5.93
CA LEU A 69 7.78 1.26 -7.25
C LEU A 69 8.84 2.24 -7.79
N PRO A 70 9.97 1.74 -8.33
CA PRO A 70 10.86 2.60 -9.11
C PRO A 70 10.07 3.17 -10.29
N ALA A 71 10.26 4.47 -10.56
CA ALA A 71 9.59 5.15 -11.66
C ALA A 71 9.89 4.40 -12.97
N ALA A 72 8.85 4.08 -13.74
CA ALA A 72 9.01 3.43 -15.03
C ALA A 72 9.85 4.32 -15.98
N PRO A 73 10.84 3.78 -16.71
CA PRO A 73 11.61 4.57 -17.66
C PRO A 73 10.67 5.12 -18.75
N GLY A 74 10.61 6.45 -18.89
CA GLY A 74 9.77 7.12 -19.89
C GLY A 74 8.44 7.68 -19.38
N ALA A 75 8.09 7.50 -18.10
CA ALA A 75 7.03 8.29 -17.50
C ALA A 75 7.55 9.71 -17.27
N SER A 76 7.06 10.69 -18.04
CA SER A 76 7.28 12.11 -17.75
C SER A 76 6.83 12.36 -16.31
N ALA A 77 7.78 12.73 -15.45
CA ALA A 77 7.54 13.00 -14.06
C ALA A 77 6.62 14.23 -13.95
N ALA A 78 5.30 14.01 -13.89
CA ALA A 78 4.45 14.93 -13.16
C ALA A 78 5.04 15.08 -11.76
N PRO A 79 5.14 16.31 -11.22
CA PRO A 79 5.84 16.54 -9.96
C PRO A 79 5.28 15.59 -8.91
N ALA A 80 6.14 14.69 -8.44
CA ALA A 80 5.81 13.74 -7.40
C ALA A 80 5.27 14.55 -6.22
N ARG A 81 3.98 14.41 -5.92
CA ARG A 81 3.51 14.80 -4.59
C ARG A 81 4.26 13.88 -3.66
N VAL A 82 5.20 14.43 -2.92
CA VAL A 82 6.00 13.71 -1.93
C VAL A 82 5.03 13.10 -0.92
N GLN A 83 4.65 11.85 -1.12
CA GLN A 83 4.04 11.02 -0.09
C GLN A 83 5.20 10.54 0.78
N ALA A 84 5.58 11.41 1.71
CA ALA A 84 6.51 11.08 2.78
C ALA A 84 6.00 9.81 3.47
N GLY A 85 6.71 8.70 3.28
CA GLY A 85 6.49 7.49 4.06
C GLY A 85 6.76 7.79 5.53
N ALA A 86 6.06 7.12 6.44
CA ALA A 86 6.06 7.40 7.88
C ALA A 86 7.45 7.39 8.57
N ASN A 87 8.52 7.02 7.86
CA ASN A 87 9.91 7.02 8.34
C ASN A 87 10.73 8.23 7.86
N ASP A 88 10.17 9.09 7.00
CA ASP A 88 10.78 10.36 6.54
C ASP A 88 10.44 11.53 7.49
N MET A 89 9.52 11.30 8.44
CA MET A 89 9.17 12.24 9.51
C MET A 89 10.20 12.15 10.64
N ASP A 90 11.36 12.77 10.45
CA ASP A 90 12.19 13.22 11.58
C ASP A 90 11.58 14.49 12.18
N PRO A 91 10.88 14.44 13.32
CA PRO A 91 10.21 15.61 13.91
C PRO A 91 11.20 16.71 14.30
N ALA A 92 12.50 16.40 14.44
CA ALA A 92 13.53 17.38 14.77
C ALA A 92 14.03 18.17 13.55
N LYS A 93 13.70 17.73 12.33
CA LYS A 93 14.08 18.42 11.07
C LYS A 93 12.96 19.24 10.45
N LEU A 94 11.76 19.21 11.02
CA LEU A 94 10.68 20.11 10.62
C LEU A 94 11.02 21.52 11.14
N PRO A 95 11.36 22.50 10.28
CA PRO A 95 11.58 23.86 10.74
C PRO A 95 10.26 24.38 11.36
N PRO A 96 10.33 25.07 12.53
CA PRO A 96 9.14 25.61 13.16
C PRO A 96 8.45 26.55 12.17
N ARG A 97 7.15 26.34 11.99
CA ARG A 97 6.32 27.05 11.02
C ARG A 97 6.25 28.53 11.44
N CYS A 98 7.20 29.34 10.99
CA CYS A 98 7.15 30.79 11.06
C CYS A 98 6.91 31.34 9.65
N CYS A 99 5.76 32.01 9.51
CA CYS A 99 5.23 32.73 8.36
C CYS A 99 6.25 33.20 7.31
N ALA A 100 6.27 32.58 6.13
CA ALA A 100 6.91 33.16 4.95
C ALA A 100 5.88 33.26 3.80
N ARG A 101 5.35 34.47 3.65
CA ARG A 101 4.44 34.92 2.60
C ARG A 101 5.17 34.87 1.25
N ALA A 102 5.07 33.76 0.51
CA ALA A 102 5.69 33.63 -0.80
C ALA A 102 4.77 34.18 -1.91
N ARG A 103 5.11 35.37 -2.39
CA ARG A 103 4.62 36.01 -3.62
C ARG A 103 5.07 35.16 -4.82
N TRP A 104 4.13 34.68 -5.63
CA TRP A 104 4.40 33.96 -6.88
C TRP A 104 4.84 34.93 -7.99
N PRO A 105 5.88 34.62 -8.77
CA PRO A 105 6.05 35.15 -10.12
C PRO A 105 5.56 34.13 -11.17
N MET A 106 4.72 34.61 -12.10
CA MET A 106 4.36 33.95 -13.35
C MET A 106 5.57 33.94 -14.30
N ALA A 107 5.80 32.80 -14.95
CA ALA A 107 6.35 32.69 -16.30
C ALA A 107 5.85 31.39 -16.93
#